data_AF-W0B9K4-F1
#
_entry.id   AF-W0B9K4-F1
#
_cell.length_a   1.000
_cell.length_b   1.000
_cell.length_c   1.000
_cell.angle_alpha   90.00
_cell.angle_beta   90.00
_cell.angle_gamma   90.00
#
_symmetry.space_group_name_H-M   'P 1'
#
loop_
_entity.id
_entity.type
_entity.pdbx_description
1 polymer ?
#
loop_
_entity_poly.entity_id
_entity_poly.type
_entity_poly.pdbx_seq_one_letter_code
_entity_poly.pdbx_strand_id
1 'polypeptide(L)' 'MGVVAYLADEVLVMRAGKAVEQGDCETIFNHPSHSYTRQLLESVPHV' A
#
# COMPACT_ATOMS: atom_id res chain seq x y z
N MET A 1 -10.75 4.71 6.85
CA MET A 1 -10.17 5.17 5.56
C MET A 1 -8.78 5.70 5.87
N GLY A 2 -7.74 4.89 5.63
CA GLY A 2 -6.36 5.26 5.95
C GLY A 2 -5.92 6.47 5.13
N VAL A 3 -5.22 7.42 5.78
CA VAL A 3 -4.86 8.75 5.26
C VAL A 3 -4.17 8.73 3.89
N VAL A 4 -3.50 7.63 3.54
CA VAL A 4 -2.76 7.47 2.29
C VAL A 4 -3.68 7.28 1.07
N ALA A 5 -4.80 6.58 1.24
CA ALA A 5 -5.67 6.19 0.12
C ALA A 5 -6.42 7.36 -0.55
N TYR A 6 -6.49 8.51 0.12
CA TYR A 6 -7.25 9.67 -0.35
C TYR A 6 -6.36 10.85 -0.78
N LEU A 7 -5.04 10.75 -0.57
CA LEU A 7 -4.12 11.86 -0.80
C LEU A 7 -3.02 11.57 -1.82
N ALA A 8 -2.74 10.30 -2.12
CA ALA A 8 -1.62 9.91 -2.95
C ALA A 8 -2.08 9.42 -4.33
N ASP A 9 -1.46 9.94 -5.39
CA ASP A 9 -1.62 9.41 -6.75
C ASP A 9 -0.79 8.12 -6.93
N GLU A 10 0.46 8.13 -6.45
CA GLU A 10 1.38 7.00 -6.48
C GLU A 10 1.84 6.59 -5.07
N VAL A 11 2.05 5.29 -4.88
CA VAL A 11 2.47 4.69 -3.61
C VAL A 11 3.71 3.83 -3.81
N LEU A 12 4.71 4.03 -2.95
CA LEU A 12 5.89 3.18 -2.82
C LEU A 12 5.86 2.46 -1.47
N VAL A 13 5.84 1.13 -1.49
CA VAL A 13 5.93 0.27 -0.32
C VAL A 13 7.38 -0.16 -0.14
N MET A 14 7.90 0.07 1.07
CA MET A 14 9.27 -0.30 1.44
C MET A 14 9.30 -1.29 2.59
N ARG A 15 10.27 -2.21 2.55
CA ARG A 15 10.58 -3.12 3.65
C ARG A 15 12.09 -3.23 3.82
N ALA A 16 12.57 -3.02 5.04
CA ALA A 16 14.00 -3.12 5.38
C ALA A 16 14.91 -2.32 4.43
N GLY A 17 14.51 -1.09 4.09
CA GLY A 17 15.26 -0.19 3.22
C GLY A 17 15.21 -0.53 1.72
N LYS A 18 14.38 -1.49 1.31
CA LYS A 18 14.19 -1.85 -0.10
C LYS A 18 12.77 -1.51 -0.56
N ALA A 19 12.67 -0.95 -1.76
CA ALA A 19 11.41 -0.87 -2.50
C ALA A 19 10.92 -2.30 -2.80
N VAL A 20 9.73 -2.64 -2.32
CA VAL A 20 9.13 -3.96 -2.53
C VAL A 20 7.92 -3.90 -3.45
N GLU A 21 7.27 -2.75 -3.55
CA GLU A 21 6.15 -2.54 -4.47
C GLU A 21 5.99 -1.05 -4.77
N GLN A 22 5.66 -0.70 -6.01
CA GLN A 22 5.39 0.68 -6.42
C GLN A 22 4.29 0.69 -7.48
N GLY A 23 3.38 1.65 -7.42
CA GLY A 23 2.39 1.90 -8.46
C GLY A 23 1.31 2.86 -8.00
N ASP A 24 0.28 3.00 -8.82
CA ASP A 24 -0.89 3.84 -8.50
C ASP A 24 -1.51 3.41 -7.17
N CYS A 25 -1.97 4.39 -6.39
CA CYS A 25 -2.64 4.12 -5.12
C CYS A 25 -3.79 3.13 -5.30
N GLU A 26 -4.62 3.30 -6.33
CA GLU A 26 -5.74 2.40 -6.59
C GLU A 26 -5.27 0.94 -6.82
N THR A 27 -4.19 0.74 -7.57
CA THR A 27 -3.61 -0.58 -7.82
C THR A 27 -3.02 -1.19 -6.55
N ILE A 28 -2.24 -0.43 -5.78
CA ILE A 28 -1.60 -0.93 -4.55
C ILE A 28 -2.65 -1.31 -3.49
N PHE A 29 -3.73 -0.54 -3.39
CA PHE A 29 -4.79 -0.79 -2.40
C PHE A 29 -5.78 -1.87 -2.83
N ASN A 30 -6.21 -1.90 -4.10
CA ASN A 30 -7.22 -2.87 -4.57
C ASN A 30 -6.61 -4.17 -5.11
N HIS A 31 -5.42 -4.08 -5.72
CA HIS A 31 -4.71 -5.20 -6.33
C HIS A 31 -3.24 -5.27 -5.89
N PRO A 32 -2.95 -5.30 -4.57
CA PRO A 32 -1.60 -5.49 -4.08
C PRO A 32 -1.01 -6.78 -4.65
N SER A 33 0.15 -6.69 -5.26
CA SER A 33 0.90 -7.80 -5.84
C SER A 33 1.81 -8.46 -4.81
N HIS A 34 2.42 -7.67 -3.93
CA HIS A 34 3.37 -8.18 -2.94
C HIS A 34 2.65 -8.65 -1.66
N SER A 35 3.04 -9.82 -1.14
CA SER A 35 2.44 -10.42 0.06
C SER A 35 2.57 -9.53 1.30
N TYR A 36 3.72 -8.88 1.47
CA TYR A 36 3.95 -7.88 2.52
C TYR A 36 2.96 -6.71 2.46
N THR A 37 2.67 -6.18 1.27
CA THR A 37 1.71 -5.09 1.09
C THR A 37 0.32 -5.51 1.51
N ARG A 38 -0.12 -6.73 1.17
CA ARG A 38 -1.39 -7.29 1.65
C ARG A 38 -1.47 -7.33 3.18
N GLN A 39 -0.43 -7.86 3.83
CA GLN A 39 -0.37 -7.91 5.29
C GLN A 39 -0.40 -6.51 5.92
N LEU A 40 0.27 -5.54 5.29
CA LEU A 40 0.27 -4.15 5.73
C LEU A 40 -1.15 -3.55 5.64
N LEU A 41 -1.82 -3.75 4.51
CA LEU A 41 -3.20 -3.27 4.28
C LEU A 41 -4.20 -3.94 5.24
N GLU A 42 -4.09 -5.25 5.45
CA GLU A 42 -4.91 -5.99 6.42
C GLU A 42 -4.69 -5.51 7.87
N SER A 43 -3.50 -5.01 8.19
CA SER A 43 -3.17 -4.48 9.51
C SER A 43 -3.67 -3.05 9.72
N VAL A 44 -4.09 -2.33 8.67
CA VAL A 44 -4.59 -0.96 8.77
C VAL A 44 -6.10 -0.99 9.09
N PRO A 45 -6.54 -0.45 10.23
CA PRO A 45 -7.96 -0.43 10.56
C PRO A 45 -8.73 0.51 9.62
N HIS A 46 -9.71 -0.06 8.93
CA HIS A 46 -10.69 0.69 8.16
C HIS A 46 -11.77 1.23 9.10
N VAL A 47 -11.52 2.38 9.74
CA VAL A 47 -12.60 3.19 10.37
C VAL A 47 -13.44 3.92 9.34
#